data_AF-A0A6P0DSU8-F1
#
_entry.id   AF-A0A6P0DSU8-F1
#
_cell.length_a   1.000
_cell.length_b   1.000
_cell.length_c   1.000
_cell.angle_alpha   90.00
_cell.angle_beta   90.00
_cell.angle_gamma   90.00
#
_symmetry.space_group_name_H-M   'P 1'
#
loop_
_entity.id
_entity.type
_entity.pdbx_description
1 polymer ?
#
loop_
_entity_poly.entity_id
_entity_poly.type
_entity_poly.pdbx_seq_one_letter_code
_entity_poly.pdbx_strand_id
1 'polypeptide(L)'
;NEVRDGAIPPGASEKLIEALKSTIKTGTLPVTAPPAADEPPAISTDFSADQIIVGARQQLERFEQIVKAAKSHIFILSTFVASQDDRCKENRDRMWQALDDACHRGVKCHLFFGTSIDAPKHASAMHELSERLSGIRRTRGYVLAHRDSVESHAKFLVADDGQGGAVVSMGSCNWLSSPFSAVEVSIELTEANAAGAAMDVLQSIIAKISSAGQSIEALQFIAAELRRNRSRMSAATAEPGSIR
;
A
#
# COMPACT_ATOMS: atom_id res chain seq x y z
N ASN A 1 2.59 53.34 -0.35
CA ASN A 1 1.15 53.51 -0.03
C ASN A 1 0.26 52.65 -0.94
N GLU A 2 0.69 51.45 -1.36
CA GLU A 2 -0.02 50.66 -2.39
C GLU A 2 -0.51 49.28 -1.90
N VAL A 3 -0.72 49.09 -0.60
CA VAL A 3 -1.23 47.81 -0.04
C VAL A 3 -2.69 47.95 0.45
N ARG A 4 -3.36 49.05 0.12
CA ARG A 4 -4.75 49.31 0.57
C ARG A 4 -5.83 48.88 -0.41
N ASP A 5 -5.48 48.54 -1.65
CA ASP A 5 -6.42 47.97 -2.62
C ASP A 5 -5.90 46.59 -3.07
N GLY A 6 -6.51 45.54 -2.53
CA GLY A 6 -6.13 44.15 -2.78
C GLY A 6 -6.21 43.83 -4.27
N ALA A 7 -5.05 43.71 -4.91
CA ALA A 7 -4.94 43.27 -6.29
C ALA A 7 -5.39 41.81 -6.39
N ILE A 8 -6.50 41.58 -7.11
CA ILE A 8 -6.96 40.23 -7.44
C ILE A 8 -6.07 39.71 -8.58
N PRO A 9 -5.50 38.48 -8.47
CA PRO A 9 -4.67 37.92 -9.54
C PRO A 9 -5.49 37.77 -10.84
N PRO A 10 -4.94 38.15 -12.00
CA PRO A 10 -5.63 37.95 -13.28
C PRO A 10 -5.86 36.45 -13.52
N GLY A 11 -7.11 36.08 -13.84
CA GLY A 11 -7.52 34.68 -14.07
C GLY A 11 -8.10 33.96 -12.84
N ALA A 12 -8.23 34.63 -11.69
CA ALA A 12 -8.93 34.06 -10.53
C ALA A 12 -10.42 33.84 -10.84
N SER A 13 -10.95 32.67 -10.45
CA SER A 13 -12.38 32.38 -10.59
C SER A 13 -13.21 33.26 -9.64
N GLU A 14 -14.45 33.56 -10.02
CA GLU A 14 -15.36 34.38 -9.18
C GLU A 14 -15.54 33.79 -7.78
N LYS A 15 -15.63 32.46 -7.68
CA LYS A 15 -15.71 31.73 -6.41
C LYS A 15 -14.48 31.97 -5.53
N LEU A 16 -13.28 31.99 -6.12
CA LEU A 16 -12.04 32.25 -5.38
C LEU A 16 -11.99 33.70 -4.87
N ILE A 17 -12.41 34.64 -5.71
CA ILE A 17 -12.48 36.06 -5.36
C ILE A 17 -13.45 36.30 -4.20
N GLU A 18 -14.63 35.68 -4.25
CA GLU A 18 -15.65 35.78 -3.22
C GLU A 18 -15.19 35.15 -1.89
N ALA A 19 -14.56 33.97 -1.95
CA ALA A 19 -13.97 33.33 -0.79
C ALA A 19 -12.89 34.20 -0.14
N LEU A 20 -11.99 34.80 -0.93
CA LEU A 20 -10.94 35.69 -0.43
C LEU A 20 -11.52 36.93 0.27
N LYS A 21 -12.52 37.56 -0.34
CA LYS A 21 -13.22 38.73 0.23
C LYS A 21 -13.91 38.37 1.56
N SER A 22 -14.55 37.20 1.61
CA SER A 22 -15.19 36.70 2.83
C SER A 22 -14.17 36.48 3.95
N THR A 23 -13.02 35.87 3.64
CA THR A 23 -11.93 35.65 4.61
C THR A 23 -11.33 36.94 5.12
N ILE A 24 -11.10 37.93 4.26
CA ILE A 24 -10.60 39.26 4.66
C ILE A 24 -11.60 39.93 5.63
N LYS A 25 -12.90 39.79 5.39
CA LYS A 25 -13.95 40.41 6.20
C LYS A 25 -14.18 39.70 7.54
N THR A 26 -14.05 38.37 7.58
CA THR A 26 -14.46 37.55 8.72
C THR A 26 -13.28 37.03 9.55
N GLY A 27 -12.06 37.04 8.99
CA GLY A 27 -10.90 36.38 9.58
C GLY A 27 -10.94 34.84 9.46
N THR A 28 -11.98 34.28 8.85
CA THR A 28 -12.20 32.84 8.76
C THR A 28 -11.72 32.32 7.40
N LEU A 29 -10.82 31.33 7.41
CA LEU A 29 -10.36 30.67 6.19
C LEU A 29 -11.52 29.86 5.58
N PRO A 30 -11.63 29.82 4.23
CA PRO A 30 -12.66 29.05 3.58
C PRO A 30 -12.34 27.57 3.78
N VAL A 31 -13.27 26.84 4.39
CA VAL A 31 -13.20 25.39 4.48
C VAL A 31 -13.80 24.85 3.19
N THR A 32 -12.97 24.31 2.30
CA THR A 32 -13.47 23.50 1.20
C THR A 32 -14.15 22.29 1.82
N ALA A 33 -15.44 22.09 1.53
CA ALA A 33 -16.04 20.78 1.77
C ALA A 33 -15.15 19.75 1.07
N PRO A 34 -14.73 18.66 1.74
CA PRO A 34 -14.09 17.58 1.02
C PRO A 34 -15.02 17.22 -0.13
N PRO A 35 -14.51 17.01 -1.36
CA PRO A 35 -15.33 16.49 -2.43
C PRO A 35 -16.08 15.28 -1.88
N ALA A 36 -17.37 15.15 -2.21
CA ALA A 36 -18.11 13.94 -1.91
C ALA A 36 -17.21 12.78 -2.33
N ALA A 37 -16.86 11.89 -1.39
CA ALA A 37 -15.99 10.79 -1.69
C ALA A 37 -16.66 10.02 -2.83
N ASP A 38 -16.12 10.11 -4.04
CA ASP A 38 -16.57 9.28 -5.13
C ASP A 38 -16.50 7.85 -4.60
N GLU A 39 -17.64 7.17 -4.60
CA GLU A 39 -17.68 5.79 -4.18
C GLU A 39 -16.67 5.03 -5.05
N PRO A 40 -15.71 4.30 -4.46
CA PRO A 40 -14.69 3.61 -5.24
C PRO A 40 -15.40 2.76 -6.31
N PRO A 41 -14.99 2.85 -7.58
CA PRO A 41 -15.69 2.15 -8.64
C PRO A 41 -15.74 0.66 -8.33
N ALA A 42 -16.94 0.09 -8.42
CA ALA A 42 -17.11 -1.35 -8.28
C ALA A 42 -16.25 -2.07 -9.34
N ILE A 43 -15.48 -3.05 -8.90
CA ILE A 43 -14.70 -3.92 -9.79
C ILE A 43 -15.42 -5.26 -9.94
N SER A 44 -15.53 -5.73 -11.19
CA SER A 44 -15.86 -7.13 -11.45
C SER A 44 -14.55 -7.91 -11.52
N THR A 45 -14.48 -9.03 -10.80
CA THR A 45 -13.34 -9.94 -10.84
C THR A 45 -13.81 -11.36 -10.50
N ASP A 46 -13.05 -12.35 -10.93
CA ASP A 46 -13.31 -13.76 -10.69
C ASP A 46 -12.26 -14.34 -9.74
N PHE A 47 -12.70 -15.27 -8.90
CA PHE A 47 -11.81 -15.99 -7.98
C PHE A 47 -11.77 -17.47 -8.33
N SER A 48 -10.55 -17.97 -8.51
CA SER A 48 -10.23 -19.39 -8.54
C SER A 48 -9.90 -19.90 -7.13
N ALA A 49 -9.98 -21.20 -6.93
CA ALA A 49 -9.81 -21.81 -5.60
C ALA A 49 -8.41 -21.57 -5.01
N ASP A 50 -7.38 -21.48 -5.86
CA ASP A 50 -6.00 -21.20 -5.48
C ASP A 50 -5.76 -19.74 -5.06
N GLN A 51 -6.71 -18.84 -5.34
CA GLN A 51 -6.68 -17.46 -4.85
C GLN A 51 -7.26 -17.32 -3.44
N ILE A 52 -7.84 -18.38 -2.86
CA ILE A 52 -8.40 -18.37 -1.51
C ILE A 52 -7.44 -19.12 -0.58
N ILE A 53 -6.68 -18.36 0.21
CA ILE A 53 -5.64 -18.90 1.09
C ILE A 53 -6.25 -19.12 2.47
N VAL A 54 -6.37 -20.39 2.87
CA VAL A 54 -6.96 -20.79 4.16
C VAL A 54 -5.93 -21.51 5.01
N GLY A 55 -5.76 -21.03 6.24
CA GLY A 55 -4.91 -21.65 7.25
C GLY A 55 -3.57 -20.96 7.41
N ALA A 56 -3.07 -21.02 8.64
CA ALA A 56 -1.91 -20.25 9.07
C ALA A 56 -0.61 -20.62 8.33
N ARG A 57 -0.37 -21.92 8.12
CA ARG A 57 0.80 -22.41 7.37
C ARG A 57 0.77 -21.92 5.92
N GLN A 58 -0.40 -21.97 5.29
CA GLN A 58 -0.61 -21.54 3.90
C GLN A 58 -0.36 -20.03 3.75
N GLN A 59 -0.74 -19.22 4.74
CA GLN A 59 -0.44 -17.78 4.75
C GLN A 59 1.07 -17.51 4.77
N LEU A 60 1.84 -18.25 5.58
CA LEU A 60 3.29 -18.12 5.64
C LEU A 60 3.96 -18.58 4.34
N GLU A 61 3.53 -19.72 3.79
CA GLU A 61 4.06 -20.24 2.52
C GLU A 61 3.78 -19.29 1.36
N ARG A 62 2.57 -18.73 1.28
CA ARG A 62 2.22 -17.72 0.28
C ARG A 62 2.99 -16.42 0.48
N PHE A 63 3.16 -15.97 1.72
CA PHE A 63 4.00 -14.81 2.04
C PHE A 63 5.42 -15.00 1.47
N GLU A 64 6.07 -16.12 1.77
CA GLU A 64 7.42 -16.41 1.29
C GLU A 64 7.48 -16.47 -0.25
N GLN A 65 6.47 -17.07 -0.89
CA GLN A 65 6.39 -17.16 -2.34
C GLN A 65 6.26 -15.78 -3.00
N ILE A 66 5.37 -14.93 -2.48
CA ILE A 66 5.16 -13.56 -2.98
C ILE A 66 6.44 -12.73 -2.79
N VAL A 67 7.01 -12.75 -1.59
CA VAL A 67 8.23 -12.01 -1.26
C VAL A 67 9.43 -12.49 -2.07
N LYS A 68 9.54 -13.79 -2.36
CA LYS A 68 10.60 -14.37 -3.20
C LYS A 68 10.47 -13.97 -4.67
N ALA A 69 9.25 -13.88 -5.20
CA ALA A 69 9.00 -13.53 -6.59
C ALA A 69 9.30 -12.05 -6.88
N ALA A 70 8.99 -11.17 -5.93
CA ALA A 70 9.12 -9.71 -6.06
C ALA A 70 10.52 -9.26 -6.52
N LYS A 71 10.53 -8.25 -7.41
CA LYS A 71 11.73 -7.66 -8.01
C LYS A 71 11.95 -6.20 -7.62
N SER A 72 10.91 -5.49 -7.21
CA SER A 72 10.99 -4.04 -7.03
C SER A 72 10.49 -3.58 -5.66
N HIS A 73 9.24 -3.90 -5.32
CA HIS A 73 8.57 -3.36 -4.14
C HIS A 73 7.70 -4.42 -3.48
N ILE A 74 7.73 -4.42 -2.14
CA ILE A 74 6.82 -5.19 -1.29
C ILE A 74 6.18 -4.21 -0.31
N PHE A 75 4.87 -4.24 -0.17
CA PHE A 75 4.12 -3.45 0.81
C PHE A 75 3.38 -4.40 1.76
N ILE A 76 3.51 -4.15 3.06
CA ILE A 76 2.82 -4.92 4.09
C ILE A 76 2.10 -3.94 5.00
N LEU A 77 0.78 -4.10 5.08
CA LEU A 77 -0.04 -3.50 6.12
C LEU A 77 -0.57 -4.61 7.02
N SER A 78 -0.25 -4.54 8.31
CA SER A 78 -0.88 -5.37 9.35
C SER A 78 -1.62 -4.47 10.33
N THR A 79 -2.59 -4.97 11.08
CA THR A 79 -3.17 -4.14 12.17
C THR A 79 -2.23 -4.09 13.35
N PHE A 80 -1.66 -5.24 13.72
CA PHE A 80 -0.74 -5.36 14.85
C PHE A 80 0.67 -5.75 14.39
N VAL A 81 1.65 -5.36 15.20
CA VAL A 81 3.06 -5.73 15.07
C VAL A 81 3.54 -6.32 16.39
N ALA A 82 4.13 -7.51 16.36
CA ALA A 82 4.60 -8.17 17.57
C ALA A 82 6.09 -7.85 17.80
N SER A 83 6.43 -7.40 19.01
CA SER A 83 7.80 -7.49 19.54
C SER A 83 8.14 -8.96 19.81
N GLN A 84 9.42 -9.32 19.92
CA GLN A 84 9.84 -10.72 20.04
C GLN A 84 9.12 -11.45 21.19
N ASP A 85 8.29 -12.45 20.83
CA ASP A 85 7.76 -13.47 21.74
C ASP A 85 8.32 -14.83 21.28
N ASP A 86 8.80 -15.65 22.21
CA ASP A 86 9.44 -16.93 21.90
C ASP A 86 8.48 -17.97 21.30
N ARG A 87 7.17 -17.85 21.57
CA ARG A 87 6.18 -18.89 21.20
C ARG A 87 6.03 -19.11 19.69
N CYS A 88 6.47 -18.17 18.85
CA CYS A 88 6.38 -18.27 17.38
C CYS A 88 7.64 -17.76 16.69
N LYS A 89 8.79 -17.98 17.33
CA LYS A 89 10.09 -17.52 16.83
C LYS A 89 10.42 -18.07 15.44
N GLU A 90 10.16 -19.34 15.17
CA GLU A 90 10.49 -19.98 13.88
C GLU A 90 9.72 -19.36 12.69
N ASN A 91 8.40 -19.27 12.76
CA ASN A 91 7.57 -18.67 11.69
C ASN A 91 7.95 -17.21 11.44
N ARG A 92 8.24 -16.48 12.51
CA ARG A 92 8.66 -15.08 12.44
C ARG A 92 10.06 -14.94 11.83
N ASP A 93 11.01 -15.80 12.23
CA ASP A 93 12.35 -15.83 11.67
C ASP A 93 12.31 -16.16 10.17
N ARG A 94 11.43 -17.06 9.74
CA ARG A 94 11.18 -17.33 8.31
C ARG A 94 10.67 -16.11 7.54
N MET A 95 9.65 -15.43 8.09
CA MET A 95 9.14 -14.18 7.51
C MET A 95 10.23 -13.12 7.39
N TRP A 96 11.03 -12.95 8.45
CA TRP A 96 12.15 -12.02 8.47
C TRP A 96 13.23 -12.38 7.46
N GLN A 97 13.61 -13.66 7.37
CA GLN A 97 14.57 -14.13 6.38
C GLN A 97 14.08 -13.86 4.97
N ALA A 98 12.79 -14.06 4.68
CA ALA A 98 12.24 -13.77 3.35
C ALA A 98 12.36 -12.27 3.00
N LEU A 99 12.04 -11.37 3.94
CA LEU A 99 12.20 -9.92 3.74
C LEU A 99 13.67 -9.52 3.59
N ASP A 100 14.54 -10.11 4.40
CA ASP A 100 15.98 -9.91 4.35
C ASP A 100 16.56 -10.33 2.99
N ASP A 101 16.19 -11.52 2.50
CA ASP A 101 16.55 -12.02 1.18
C ASP A 101 16.04 -11.10 0.06
N ALA A 102 14.85 -10.52 0.21
CA ALA A 102 14.31 -9.57 -0.75
C ALA A 102 15.14 -8.29 -0.80
N CYS A 103 15.47 -7.71 0.36
CA CYS A 103 16.35 -6.54 0.44
C CYS A 103 17.75 -6.83 -0.15
N HIS A 104 18.30 -8.04 0.07
CA HIS A 104 19.54 -8.49 -0.57
C HIS A 104 19.48 -8.51 -2.10
N ARG A 105 18.31 -8.81 -2.67
CA ARG A 105 18.06 -8.73 -4.13
C ARG A 105 17.82 -7.31 -4.63
N GLY A 106 17.79 -6.31 -3.75
CA GLY A 106 17.53 -4.91 -4.09
C GLY A 106 16.05 -4.51 -4.03
N VAL A 107 15.18 -5.35 -3.48
CA VAL A 107 13.75 -5.05 -3.29
C VAL A 107 13.56 -4.06 -2.14
N LYS A 108 12.58 -3.18 -2.29
CA LYS A 108 12.21 -2.16 -1.30
C LYS A 108 10.99 -2.63 -0.51
N CYS A 109 11.12 -2.80 0.79
CA CYS A 109 10.04 -3.28 1.65
C CYS A 109 9.42 -2.11 2.43
N HIS A 110 8.11 -1.93 2.30
CA HIS A 110 7.34 -0.83 2.91
C HIS A 110 6.39 -1.41 3.94
N LEU A 111 6.59 -1.08 5.20
CA LEU A 111 5.91 -1.73 6.33
C LEU A 111 5.06 -0.71 7.09
N PHE A 112 3.80 -1.08 7.33
CA PHE A 112 2.79 -0.25 7.98
C PHE A 112 2.04 -1.04 9.06
N PHE A 113 1.55 -0.33 10.07
CA PHE A 113 0.62 -0.89 11.04
C PHE A 113 -0.61 -0.01 11.24
N GLY A 114 -1.72 -0.62 11.66
CA GLY A 114 -3.02 0.04 11.66
C GLY A 114 -3.71 0.24 13.00
N THR A 115 -3.30 -0.41 14.09
CA THR A 115 -3.94 -0.19 15.40
C THR A 115 -3.53 1.15 16.02
N SER A 116 -4.44 1.80 16.74
CA SER A 116 -4.14 2.91 17.67
C SER A 116 -3.99 2.42 19.11
N ILE A 117 -4.46 1.20 19.42
CA ILE A 117 -4.29 0.55 20.72
C ILE A 117 -2.82 0.21 20.91
N ASP A 118 -2.24 0.59 22.05
CA ASP A 118 -0.82 0.43 22.37
C ASP A 118 0.11 0.91 21.25
N ALA A 119 -0.25 2.00 20.56
CA ALA A 119 0.55 2.54 19.45
C ALA A 119 2.05 2.70 19.78
N PRO A 120 2.48 3.15 20.98
CA PRO A 120 3.90 3.21 21.32
C PRO A 120 4.60 1.84 21.30
N LYS A 121 3.91 0.75 21.68
CA LYS A 121 4.45 -0.62 21.62
C LYS A 121 4.65 -1.05 20.18
N HIS A 122 3.66 -0.83 19.32
CA HIS A 122 3.75 -1.17 17.90
C HIS A 122 4.79 -0.33 17.16
N ALA A 123 4.88 0.98 17.46
CA ALA A 123 5.91 1.86 16.94
C ALA A 123 7.33 1.43 17.36
N SER A 124 7.47 0.87 18.56
CA SER A 124 8.75 0.30 19.05
C SER A 124 9.08 -1.02 18.34
N ALA A 125 8.10 -1.92 18.18
CA ALA A 125 8.29 -3.16 17.44
C ALA A 125 8.62 -2.91 15.95
N MET A 126 8.00 -1.90 15.34
CA MET A 126 8.34 -1.45 13.99
C MET A 126 9.76 -0.90 13.90
N HIS A 127 10.20 -0.17 14.92
CA HIS A 127 11.57 0.35 14.97
C HIS A 127 12.58 -0.80 15.09
N GLU A 128 12.36 -1.75 15.99
CA GLU A 128 13.20 -2.95 16.14
C GLU A 128 13.27 -3.75 14.84
N LEU A 129 12.13 -3.96 14.17
CA LEU A 129 12.06 -4.62 12.88
C LEU A 129 12.88 -3.88 11.82
N SER A 130 12.78 -2.55 11.80
CA SER A 130 13.56 -1.68 10.92
C SER A 130 15.05 -1.82 11.18
N GLU A 131 15.50 -1.79 12.43
CA GLU A 131 16.92 -1.91 12.79
C GLU A 131 17.49 -3.27 12.39
N ARG A 132 16.74 -4.35 12.66
CA ARG A 132 17.14 -5.71 12.32
C ARG A 132 17.30 -5.91 10.83
N LEU A 133 16.37 -5.40 10.02
CA LEU A 133 16.44 -5.49 8.56
C LEU A 133 17.37 -4.41 7.94
N SER A 134 17.65 -3.33 8.66
CA SER A 134 18.57 -2.25 8.24
C SER A 134 20.05 -2.61 8.40
N GLY A 135 20.38 -3.75 9.02
CA GLY A 135 21.76 -4.27 9.04
C GLY A 135 22.37 -4.41 7.64
N ILE A 136 21.53 -4.39 6.59
CA ILE A 136 21.88 -4.44 5.16
C ILE A 136 21.36 -3.18 4.45
N ARG A 137 21.69 -1.97 4.93
CA ARG A 137 21.53 -0.76 4.09
C ARG A 137 22.52 -0.82 2.93
N ARG A 138 22.11 -1.47 1.84
CA ARG A 138 22.81 -1.43 0.56
C ARG A 138 22.18 -0.41 -0.35
N THR A 139 22.93 0.06 -1.34
CA THR A 139 22.55 1.18 -2.23
C THR A 139 21.25 0.97 -3.03
N ARG A 140 20.64 -0.22 -3.04
CA ARG A 140 19.46 -0.53 -3.87
C ARG A 140 18.22 -1.03 -3.11
N GLY A 141 18.38 -1.93 -2.14
CA GLY A 141 17.27 -2.48 -1.34
C GLY A 141 17.28 -1.94 0.08
N TYR A 142 16.10 -1.73 0.66
CA TYR A 142 15.93 -1.19 2.00
C TYR A 142 14.55 -1.47 2.58
N VAL A 143 14.42 -1.25 3.88
CA VAL A 143 13.14 -1.30 4.60
C VAL A 143 12.72 0.10 5.01
N LEU A 144 11.50 0.48 4.66
CA LEU A 144 10.78 1.63 5.19
C LEU A 144 9.73 1.13 6.18
N ALA A 145 10.07 1.16 7.46
CA ALA A 145 9.11 0.87 8.52
C ALA A 145 8.53 2.18 9.06
N HIS A 146 7.23 2.39 8.85
CA HIS A 146 6.52 3.57 9.35
C HIS A 146 6.09 3.34 10.81
N ARG A 147 6.39 4.32 11.66
CA ARG A 147 6.12 4.26 13.11
C ARG A 147 4.79 4.89 13.52
N ASP A 148 4.16 5.62 12.61
CA ASP A 148 2.83 6.17 12.78
C ASP A 148 1.79 5.14 12.31
N SER A 149 0.66 5.07 13.03
CA SER A 149 -0.43 4.17 12.68
C SER A 149 -1.24 4.71 11.49
N VAL A 150 -1.71 3.82 10.61
CA VAL A 150 -2.69 4.17 9.57
C VAL A 150 -4.14 4.16 10.09
N GLU A 151 -4.37 3.79 11.35
CA GLU A 151 -5.71 3.69 11.96
C GLU A 151 -6.68 2.89 11.08
N SER A 152 -6.29 1.66 10.74
CA SER A 152 -7.04 0.75 9.88
C SER A 152 -6.94 -0.69 10.35
N HIS A 153 -8.08 -1.40 10.29
CA HIS A 153 -8.14 -2.84 10.54
C HIS A 153 -7.87 -3.67 9.29
N ALA A 154 -7.55 -3.04 8.15
CA ALA A 154 -7.17 -3.76 6.95
C ALA A 154 -5.83 -4.48 7.12
N LYS A 155 -5.66 -5.58 6.37
CA LYS A 155 -4.35 -6.20 6.18
C LYS A 155 -4.11 -6.44 4.70
N PHE A 156 -2.95 -6.02 4.23
CA PHE A 156 -2.53 -6.15 2.84
C PHE A 156 -1.10 -6.71 2.77
N LEU A 157 -0.86 -7.56 1.78
CA LEU A 157 0.46 -7.88 1.25
C LEU A 157 0.42 -7.62 -0.25
N VAL A 158 1.27 -6.71 -0.72
CA VAL A 158 1.32 -6.29 -2.13
C VAL A 158 2.74 -6.45 -2.66
N ALA A 159 2.90 -7.03 -3.83
CA ALA A 159 4.17 -7.06 -4.54
C ALA A 159 3.99 -7.21 -6.05
N ASP A 160 4.99 -6.80 -6.83
CA ASP A 160 5.13 -7.28 -8.21
C ASP A 160 5.39 -8.80 -8.23
N ASP A 161 4.93 -9.50 -9.28
CA ASP A 161 5.09 -10.95 -9.42
C ASP A 161 6.41 -11.36 -10.12
N GLY A 162 7.23 -10.39 -10.50
CA GLY A 162 8.46 -10.58 -11.27
C GLY A 162 8.27 -10.99 -12.74
N GLN A 163 7.03 -11.06 -13.24
CA GLN A 163 6.65 -11.40 -14.61
C GLN A 163 5.88 -10.27 -15.31
N GLY A 164 5.87 -9.08 -14.71
CA GLY A 164 5.16 -7.90 -15.23
C GLY A 164 3.71 -7.76 -14.75
N GLY A 165 3.27 -8.63 -13.84
CA GLY A 165 2.03 -8.54 -13.08
C GLY A 165 2.28 -8.19 -11.61
N ALA A 166 1.26 -8.36 -10.79
CA ALA A 166 1.33 -8.12 -9.35
C ALA A 166 0.34 -9.01 -8.59
N VAL A 167 0.63 -9.21 -7.31
CA VAL A 167 -0.23 -9.92 -6.36
C VAL A 167 -0.61 -8.96 -5.24
N VAL A 168 -1.91 -8.87 -4.95
CA VAL A 168 -2.44 -8.20 -3.76
C VAL A 168 -3.20 -9.23 -2.92
N SER A 169 -2.62 -9.64 -1.79
CA SER A 169 -3.27 -10.48 -0.81
C SER A 169 -3.94 -9.63 0.27
N MET A 170 -5.23 -9.83 0.50
CA MET A 170 -6.01 -9.14 1.52
C MET A 170 -6.75 -10.16 2.37
N GLY A 171 -6.77 -9.99 3.69
CA GLY A 171 -7.39 -10.99 4.55
C GLY A 171 -7.36 -10.68 6.02
N SER A 172 -7.48 -11.72 6.84
CA SER A 172 -7.45 -11.63 8.29
C SER A 172 -6.04 -11.75 8.89
N CYS A 173 -5.06 -12.25 8.12
CA CYS A 173 -3.68 -12.43 8.58
C CYS A 173 -3.02 -11.10 8.92
N ASN A 174 -2.48 -10.99 10.14
CA ASN A 174 -1.59 -9.89 10.50
C ASN A 174 -0.13 -10.35 10.31
N TRP A 175 0.41 -10.33 9.09
CA TRP A 175 1.75 -10.88 8.83
C TRP A 175 2.83 -10.37 9.82
N LEU A 176 2.80 -9.11 10.24
CA LEU A 176 3.79 -8.53 11.17
C LEU A 176 3.61 -8.93 12.65
N SER A 177 2.58 -9.67 13.00
CA SER A 177 2.33 -10.14 14.37
C SER A 177 1.75 -11.54 14.48
N SER A 178 1.37 -12.17 13.37
CA SER A 178 0.68 -13.44 13.40
C SER A 178 1.64 -14.51 13.93
N PRO A 179 1.21 -15.29 14.94
CA PRO A 179 1.91 -16.51 15.32
C PRO A 179 1.84 -17.57 14.22
N PHE A 180 0.97 -17.38 13.22
CA PHE A 180 0.53 -18.39 12.26
C PHE A 180 0.05 -19.66 12.99
N SER A 181 -0.81 -19.47 14.00
CA SER A 181 -1.41 -20.56 14.80
C SER A 181 -2.93 -20.58 14.77
N ALA A 182 -3.58 -19.52 14.30
CA ALA A 182 -5.03 -19.42 14.15
C ALA A 182 -5.45 -19.68 12.69
N VAL A 183 -6.71 -20.06 12.47
CA VAL A 183 -7.25 -20.16 11.11
C VAL A 183 -7.44 -18.75 10.54
N GLU A 184 -6.64 -18.42 9.54
CA GLU A 184 -6.67 -17.15 8.81
C GLU A 184 -7.13 -17.39 7.37
N VAL A 185 -7.82 -16.41 6.80
CA VAL A 185 -8.31 -16.46 5.42
C VAL A 185 -7.88 -15.19 4.70
N SER A 186 -7.28 -15.35 3.53
CA SER A 186 -6.91 -14.26 2.64
C SER A 186 -7.34 -14.58 1.21
N ILE A 187 -7.56 -13.53 0.44
CA ILE A 187 -7.88 -13.59 -0.99
C ILE A 187 -6.75 -12.89 -1.75
N GLU A 188 -6.29 -13.51 -2.83
CA GLU A 188 -5.26 -12.97 -3.72
C GLU A 188 -5.85 -12.42 -5.02
N LEU A 189 -5.63 -11.13 -5.26
CA LEU A 189 -5.99 -10.44 -6.50
C LEU A 189 -4.76 -10.38 -7.39
N THR A 190 -4.87 -10.99 -8.58
CA THR A 190 -3.80 -11.02 -9.59
C THR A 190 -4.23 -10.37 -10.91
N GLU A 191 -5.53 -10.27 -11.16
CA GLU A 191 -6.05 -9.55 -12.31
C GLU A 191 -5.70 -8.05 -12.22
N ALA A 192 -5.10 -7.49 -13.26
CA ALA A 192 -4.57 -6.12 -13.25
C ALA A 192 -5.55 -5.04 -12.76
N ASN A 193 -6.85 -5.15 -13.08
CA ASN A 193 -7.85 -4.18 -12.62
C ASN A 193 -8.16 -4.35 -11.13
N ALA A 194 -8.33 -5.59 -10.68
CA ALA A 194 -8.64 -5.90 -9.30
C ALA A 194 -7.46 -5.61 -8.37
N ALA A 195 -6.26 -6.07 -8.75
CA ALA A 195 -5.02 -5.76 -8.05
C ALA A 195 -4.77 -4.24 -8.01
N GLY A 196 -4.91 -3.55 -9.14
CA GLY A 196 -4.78 -2.09 -9.19
C GLY A 196 -5.76 -1.36 -8.28
N ALA A 197 -7.04 -1.76 -8.28
CA ALA A 197 -8.04 -1.14 -7.39
C ALA A 197 -7.73 -1.40 -5.91
N ALA A 198 -7.26 -2.59 -5.55
CA ALA A 198 -6.84 -2.89 -4.19
C ALA A 198 -5.59 -2.09 -3.78
N MET A 199 -4.66 -1.83 -4.71
CA MET A 199 -3.53 -0.93 -4.48
C MET A 199 -4.00 0.52 -4.24
N ASP A 200 -5.01 0.99 -4.96
CA ASP A 200 -5.59 2.34 -4.74
C ASP A 200 -6.23 2.44 -3.34
N VAL A 201 -6.89 1.37 -2.87
CA VAL A 201 -7.42 1.29 -1.49
C VAL A 201 -6.29 1.35 -0.47
N LEU A 202 -5.23 0.56 -0.65
CA LEU A 202 -4.06 0.60 0.23
C LEU A 202 -3.43 1.99 0.23
N GLN A 203 -3.28 2.60 -0.95
CA GLN A 203 -2.74 3.95 -1.10
C GLN A 203 -3.56 4.97 -0.29
N SER A 204 -4.89 4.93 -0.39
CA SER A 204 -5.79 5.80 0.36
C SER A 204 -5.63 5.62 1.88
N ILE A 205 -5.47 4.37 2.34
CA ILE A 205 -5.23 4.06 3.76
C ILE A 205 -3.90 4.66 4.24
N ILE A 206 -2.80 4.45 3.50
CA ILE A 206 -1.47 4.89 3.94
C ILE A 206 -1.24 6.40 3.75
N ALA A 207 -2.07 7.08 2.94
CA ALA A 207 -1.98 8.52 2.71
C ALA A 207 -2.14 9.36 3.99
N LYS A 208 -2.69 8.77 5.06
CA LYS A 208 -2.74 9.39 6.39
C LYS A 208 -1.35 9.60 7.02
N ILE A 209 -0.34 8.85 6.58
CA ILE A 209 1.03 8.95 7.08
C ILE A 209 1.81 9.95 6.21
N SER A 210 2.22 11.06 6.80
CA SER A 210 2.97 12.13 6.10
C SER A 210 4.29 11.66 5.50
N SER A 211 4.95 10.67 6.12
CA SER A 211 6.21 10.09 5.66
C SER A 211 6.05 9.05 4.54
N ALA A 212 4.82 8.68 4.15
CA ALA A 212 4.55 7.59 3.20
C ALA A 212 4.66 8.00 1.72
N GLY A 213 5.11 9.22 1.40
CA GLY A 213 5.15 9.74 0.02
C GLY A 213 5.80 8.79 -0.99
N GLN A 214 6.96 8.22 -0.66
CA GLN A 214 7.65 7.26 -1.53
C GLN A 214 6.84 5.97 -1.76
N SER A 215 6.14 5.50 -0.73
CA SER A 215 5.32 4.29 -0.79
C SER A 215 4.08 4.51 -1.65
N ILE A 216 3.47 5.70 -1.52
CA ILE A 216 2.32 6.16 -2.30
C ILE A 216 2.70 6.24 -3.79
N GLU A 217 3.80 6.90 -4.13
CA GLU A 217 4.29 7.02 -5.50
C GLU A 217 4.56 5.64 -6.13
N ALA A 218 5.17 4.73 -5.36
CA ALA A 218 5.47 3.39 -5.84
C ALA A 218 4.19 2.56 -6.09
N LEU A 219 3.20 2.61 -5.20
CA LEU A 219 1.89 1.96 -5.42
C LEU A 219 1.20 2.51 -6.66
N GLN A 220 1.16 3.84 -6.82
CA GLN A 220 0.57 4.49 -8.00
C GLN A 220 1.27 4.06 -9.30
N PHE A 221 2.60 4.00 -9.27
CA PHE A 221 3.37 3.57 -10.43
C PHE A 221 3.05 2.13 -10.83
N ILE A 222 3.06 1.19 -9.88
CA ILE A 222 2.75 -0.22 -10.13
C ILE A 222 1.31 -0.38 -10.64
N ALA A 223 0.33 0.23 -9.96
CA ALA A 223 -1.07 0.16 -10.37
C ALA A 223 -1.30 0.72 -11.78
N ALA A 224 -0.64 1.84 -12.12
CA ALA A 224 -0.72 2.42 -13.45
C ALA A 224 -0.03 1.56 -14.52
N GLU A 225 1.10 0.93 -14.19
CA GLU A 225 1.82 0.02 -15.08
C GLU A 225 1.00 -1.24 -15.40
N LEU A 226 0.41 -1.87 -14.38
CA LEU A 226 -0.45 -3.05 -14.53
C LEU A 226 -1.60 -2.78 -15.51
N ARG A 227 -2.29 -1.64 -15.34
CA ARG A 227 -3.41 -1.25 -16.21
C ARG A 227 -2.96 -0.99 -17.64
N ARG A 228 -1.81 -0.32 -17.83
CA ARG A 228 -1.25 -0.07 -19.18
C ARG A 228 -0.83 -1.36 -19.89
N ASN A 229 -0.19 -2.29 -19.19
CA ASN A 229 0.27 -3.55 -19.79
C ASN A 229 -0.90 -4.40 -20.27
N ARG A 230 -2.00 -4.45 -19.51
CA ARG A 230 -3.25 -5.09 -19.97
C ARG A 230 -3.80 -4.44 -21.24
N SER A 231 -3.88 -3.10 -21.30
CA SER A 231 -4.39 -2.41 -22.49
C SER A 231 -3.57 -2.74 -23.74
N ARG A 232 -2.24 -2.85 -23.62
CA ARG A 232 -1.36 -3.25 -24.72
C ARG A 232 -1.59 -4.68 -25.17
N MET A 233 -1.75 -5.62 -24.22
CA MET A 233 -2.04 -7.02 -24.56
C MET A 233 -3.41 -7.18 -25.23
N SER A 234 -4.43 -6.48 -24.71
CA SER A 234 -5.77 -6.45 -25.31
C SER A 234 -5.78 -5.88 -26.73
N ALA A 235 -5.04 -4.78 -26.96
CA ALA A 235 -4.89 -4.19 -28.29
C ALA A 235 -4.11 -5.10 -29.26
N ALA A 236 -3.06 -5.80 -28.79
CA ALA A 236 -2.31 -6.76 -29.59
C ALA A 236 -3.14 -7.99 -29.99
N THR A 237 -4.10 -8.40 -29.16
CA THR A 237 -5.06 -9.46 -29.50
C THR A 237 -6.19 -9.00 -30.41
N ALA A 238 -6.37 -7.68 -30.59
CA ALA A 238 -7.47 -7.08 -31.35
C ALA A 238 -7.08 -6.60 -32.78
N GLU A 239 -5.84 -6.83 -33.22
CA GLU A 239 -5.46 -6.57 -34.62
C GLU A 239 -5.99 -7.66 -35.59
N PRO A 240 -6.36 -7.29 -36.82
CA PRO A 240 -7.56 -7.81 -37.46
C PRO A 240 -7.27 -8.94 -38.45
N GLY A 241 -7.99 -10.06 -38.28
CA GLY A 241 -8.16 -11.05 -39.33
C GLY A 241 -9.00 -10.53 -40.49
N SER A 242 -8.34 -10.39 -41.65
CA SER A 242 -8.84 -10.46 -43.03
C SER A 242 -9.92 -9.48 -43.50
N ILE A 243 -9.48 -8.40 -44.17
CA ILE A 243 -10.08 -8.02 -45.45
C ILE A 243 -9.17 -8.57 -46.54
N ARG A 244 -9.58 -9.70 -47.14
CA ARG A 244 -9.35 -10.07 -48.54
C ARG A 244 -10.16 -11.31 -48.89
#